data_AF-A0AA42LRJ0-F1
#
_entry.id   AF-A0AA42LRJ0-F1
#
_cell.length_a   1.000
_cell.length_b   1.000
_cell.length_c   1.000
_cell.angle_alpha   90.00
_cell.angle_beta   90.00
_cell.angle_gamma   90.00
#
_symmetry.space_group_name_H-M   'P 1'
#
loop_
_entity.id
_entity.type
_entity.pdbx_description
1 polymer ?
#
loop_
_entity_poly.entity_id
_entity_poly.type
_entity_poly.pdbx_seq_one_letter_code
_entity_poly.pdbx_strand_id
1 'polypeptide(L)'
;MPRLSDLRFTFTPASGVEFDVIEFTLDEALSETYRLCLELSSVDPAIDFGTLLDQPALFTIWRGEQAVRHVHGIITEFVQADTGFRRTRYRLVVEPSLARAALCSDWRIYQHLSVPEILADVIKRQGITDYEQVSTVEHLPREYCVQAGDTDLAFLDRLAAEEGYFYRYAHSEHGHRLIHGDRIYIHGEIEGGPVVYNPMPGGDQAEPALHRFAYAERIRTAVQTQRDYTYTHPRYSQEHSPVAADLDHQDRRYERYDYPGRYKRDEAGKPFTLTRLLGRRRDARVAFVEGDDARLTPGVAFDLTGHPREDWNQGWRPVRMRHHGVQHTSQEEDAAGSEQGTRYHYTAELVPDKVDWKPEPAPKPRLDGPQMATVVGPPNEEIYCDAWGRVKVQFPWDRLGRNDEHSSCWIRVSQNWAGALWGHMAIPRIGQEVIVQFANGDPDQPLVIGRTFRATNLPPYELPRHNILNTIKSKEHKGNRANELRLDDTSA
;
A
#
# COMPACT_ATOMS: atom_id res chain seq x y z
N MET A 1 -6.57 -41.95 28.97
CA MET A 1 -7.49 -40.80 28.91
C MET A 1 -6.87 -39.81 27.94
N PRO A 2 -7.52 -39.50 26.81
CA PRO A 2 -7.02 -38.44 25.93
C PRO A 2 -7.12 -37.12 26.70
N ARG A 3 -6.02 -36.38 26.84
CA ARG A 3 -6.05 -35.06 27.48
C ARG A 3 -6.92 -34.16 26.60
N LEU A 4 -7.99 -33.59 27.17
CA LEU A 4 -8.65 -32.42 26.62
C LEU A 4 -7.56 -31.39 26.29
N SER A 5 -7.61 -30.80 25.10
CA SER A 5 -6.70 -29.73 24.71
C SER A 5 -6.71 -28.66 25.80
N ASP A 6 -5.55 -28.31 26.35
CA ASP A 6 -5.39 -27.22 27.33
C ASP A 6 -5.50 -25.84 26.66
N LEU A 7 -6.27 -25.74 25.57
CA LEU A 7 -6.45 -24.53 24.79
C LEU A 7 -7.69 -23.77 25.26
N ARG A 8 -7.55 -22.46 25.38
CA ARG A 8 -8.66 -21.54 25.64
C ARG A 8 -8.51 -20.29 24.80
N PHE A 9 -9.63 -19.74 24.34
CA PHE A 9 -9.71 -18.46 23.65
C PHE A 9 -10.44 -17.46 24.52
N THR A 10 -9.89 -16.26 24.64
CA THR A 10 -10.51 -15.14 25.36
C THR A 10 -10.53 -13.90 24.50
N PHE A 11 -11.54 -13.06 24.72
CA PHE A 11 -11.68 -11.79 24.04
C PHE A 11 -12.03 -10.70 25.05
N THR A 12 -11.27 -9.60 25.02
CA THR A 12 -11.42 -8.49 25.97
C THR A 12 -11.50 -7.17 25.19
N PRO A 13 -12.69 -6.58 25.03
CA PRO A 13 -12.83 -5.22 24.48
C PRO A 13 -12.48 -4.17 25.54
N ALA A 14 -12.03 -2.98 25.10
CA ALA A 14 -11.71 -1.88 26.00
C ALA A 14 -12.90 -1.41 26.86
N SER A 15 -14.14 -1.65 26.41
CA SER A 15 -15.35 -1.34 27.16
C SER A 15 -15.57 -2.22 28.41
N GLY A 16 -14.85 -3.33 28.52
CA GLY A 16 -14.99 -4.29 29.63
C GLY A 16 -16.21 -5.21 29.52
N VAL A 17 -16.92 -5.19 28.39
CA VAL A 17 -18.04 -6.11 28.14
C VAL A 17 -17.53 -7.55 28.09
N GLU A 18 -18.19 -8.43 28.84
CA GLU A 18 -17.83 -9.84 28.93
C GLU A 18 -18.46 -10.65 27.78
N PHE A 19 -17.59 -11.37 27.06
CA PHE A 19 -17.95 -12.30 26.00
C PHE A 19 -17.26 -13.64 26.20
N ASP A 20 -17.99 -14.71 25.93
CA ASP A 20 -17.40 -16.03 25.69
C ASP A 20 -17.12 -16.19 24.20
N VAL A 21 -15.90 -16.61 23.85
CA VAL A 21 -15.52 -16.92 22.47
C VAL A 21 -16.05 -18.31 22.11
N ILE A 22 -16.77 -18.39 20.99
CA ILE A 22 -17.30 -19.63 20.42
C ILE A 22 -16.42 -20.10 19.27
N GLU A 23 -16.14 -19.19 18.34
CA GLU A 23 -15.40 -19.48 17.12
C GLU A 23 -14.64 -18.23 16.69
N PHE A 24 -13.49 -18.42 16.05
CA PHE A 24 -12.81 -17.35 15.37
C PHE A 24 -12.23 -17.80 14.04
N THR A 25 -12.12 -16.83 13.12
CA THR A 25 -11.27 -16.94 11.93
C THR A 25 -10.39 -15.71 11.87
N LEU A 26 -9.09 -15.90 11.66
CA LEU A 26 -8.12 -14.81 11.54
C LEU A 26 -7.36 -14.96 10.23
N ASP A 27 -7.52 -14.00 9.33
CA ASP A 27 -6.77 -13.90 8.09
C ASP A 27 -5.65 -12.86 8.26
N GLU A 28 -4.40 -13.24 8.01
CA GLU A 28 -3.23 -12.37 8.11
C GLU A 28 -2.27 -12.59 6.94
N ALA A 29 -1.63 -11.54 6.44
CA ALA A 29 -0.62 -11.65 5.40
C ALA A 29 0.40 -10.50 5.46
N LEU A 30 1.57 -10.71 4.85
CA LEU A 30 2.53 -9.63 4.63
C LEU A 30 1.94 -8.58 3.68
N SER A 31 2.04 -7.32 4.09
CA SER A 31 1.52 -6.16 3.34
C SER A 31 0.01 -6.21 3.09
N GLU A 32 -0.74 -6.79 4.02
CA GLU A 32 -2.20 -6.73 4.05
C GLU A 32 -2.63 -6.43 5.50
N THR A 33 -3.77 -5.75 5.69
CA THR A 33 -4.38 -5.61 7.02
C THR A 33 -4.95 -6.95 7.46
N TYR A 34 -4.62 -7.41 8.68
CA TYR A 34 -5.25 -8.62 9.21
C TYR A 34 -6.73 -8.38 9.51
N ARG A 35 -7.50 -9.47 9.51
CA ARG A 35 -8.92 -9.45 9.83
C ARG A 35 -9.29 -10.63 10.72
N LEU A 36 -9.66 -10.34 11.96
CA LEU A 36 -10.13 -11.31 12.95
C LEU A 36 -11.66 -11.25 13.03
N CYS A 37 -12.34 -12.31 12.63
CA CYS A 37 -13.76 -12.52 12.87
C CYS A 37 -13.96 -13.37 14.11
N LEU A 38 -14.86 -12.93 14.99
CA LEU A 38 -15.22 -13.63 16.22
C LEU A 38 -16.72 -13.87 16.26
N GLU A 39 -17.10 -15.10 16.56
CA GLU A 39 -18.44 -15.47 17.02
C GLU A 39 -18.41 -15.57 18.54
N LEU A 40 -19.28 -14.80 19.19
CA LEU A 40 -19.28 -14.55 20.62
C LEU A 40 -20.65 -14.83 21.23
N SER A 41 -20.64 -15.11 22.53
CA SER A 41 -21.85 -15.19 23.35
C SER A 41 -21.75 -14.27 24.55
N SER A 42 -22.83 -13.55 24.85
CA SER A 42 -22.97 -12.81 26.12
C SER A 42 -24.34 -13.10 26.75
N VAL A 43 -24.42 -12.91 28.07
CA VAL A 43 -25.68 -12.91 28.81
C VAL A 43 -26.46 -11.61 28.62
N ASP A 44 -25.78 -10.54 28.23
CA ASP A 44 -26.40 -9.24 27.96
C ASP A 44 -26.98 -9.22 26.53
N PRO A 45 -28.30 -9.07 26.36
CA PRO A 45 -28.95 -8.97 25.04
C PRO A 45 -28.98 -7.55 24.47
N ALA A 46 -28.47 -6.54 25.18
CA ALA A 46 -28.63 -5.12 24.86
C ALA A 46 -27.30 -4.35 24.96
N ILE A 47 -26.21 -4.98 24.51
CA ILE A 47 -24.89 -4.36 24.47
C ILE A 47 -24.90 -3.13 23.56
N ASP A 48 -24.44 -1.99 24.06
CA ASP A 48 -24.38 -0.75 23.29
C ASP A 48 -23.22 -0.77 22.29
N PHE A 49 -23.57 -0.74 21.00
CA PHE A 49 -22.65 -0.75 19.87
C PHE A 49 -21.66 0.42 19.93
N GLY A 50 -22.09 1.59 20.42
CA GLY A 50 -21.26 2.79 20.52
C GLY A 50 -20.10 2.64 21.50
N THR A 51 -20.19 1.70 22.44
CA THR A 51 -19.10 1.40 23.38
C THR A 51 -18.05 0.45 22.82
N LEU A 52 -18.33 -0.21 21.68
CA LEU A 52 -17.47 -1.21 21.06
C LEU A 52 -16.84 -0.72 19.75
N LEU A 53 -17.62 -0.13 18.86
CA LEU A 53 -17.13 0.28 17.54
C LEU A 53 -16.01 1.33 17.66
N ASP A 54 -14.97 1.16 16.84
CA ASP A 54 -13.74 1.97 16.83
C ASP A 54 -12.99 1.97 18.18
N GLN A 55 -13.28 1.01 19.07
CA GLN A 55 -12.54 0.80 20.32
C GLN A 55 -11.51 -0.34 20.21
N PRO A 56 -10.40 -0.26 20.96
CA PRO A 56 -9.41 -1.35 21.02
C PRO A 56 -10.00 -2.64 21.59
N ALA A 57 -9.48 -3.77 21.12
CA ALA A 57 -9.79 -5.07 21.69
C ALA A 57 -8.61 -6.05 21.56
N LEU A 58 -8.55 -6.99 22.51
CA LEU A 58 -7.53 -8.03 22.57
C LEU A 58 -8.17 -9.41 22.50
N PHE A 59 -7.77 -10.19 21.50
CA PHE A 59 -8.01 -11.62 21.43
C PHE A 59 -6.75 -12.38 21.85
N THR A 60 -6.88 -13.44 22.64
CA THR A 60 -5.75 -14.24 23.11
C THR A 60 -6.02 -15.74 22.98
N ILE A 61 -5.04 -16.46 22.45
CA ILE A 61 -4.97 -17.92 22.49
C ILE A 61 -4.08 -18.32 23.68
N TRP A 62 -4.65 -19.13 24.57
CA TRP A 62 -3.99 -19.66 25.75
C TRP A 62 -3.68 -21.13 25.57
N ARG A 63 -2.55 -21.58 26.10
CA ARG A 63 -2.22 -22.99 26.34
C ARG A 63 -1.88 -23.14 27.82
N GLY A 64 -2.80 -23.73 28.58
CA GLY A 64 -2.80 -23.63 30.04
C GLY A 64 -2.87 -22.17 30.47
N GLU A 65 -1.98 -21.78 31.38
CA GLU A 65 -1.87 -20.39 31.86
C GLU A 65 -0.99 -19.50 30.98
N GLN A 66 -0.37 -20.05 29.93
CA GLN A 66 0.53 -19.30 29.06
C GLN A 66 -0.24 -18.74 27.85
N ALA A 67 -0.19 -17.43 27.65
CA ALA A 67 -0.61 -16.81 26.40
C ALA A 67 0.39 -17.18 25.30
N VAL A 68 -0.09 -17.88 24.27
CA VAL A 68 0.75 -18.29 23.13
C VAL A 68 0.57 -17.39 21.91
N ARG A 69 -0.52 -16.62 21.85
CA ARG A 69 -0.78 -15.65 20.78
C ARG A 69 -1.67 -14.52 21.29
N HIS A 70 -1.28 -13.29 21.00
CA HIS A 70 -2.11 -12.10 21.13
C HIS A 70 -2.48 -11.58 19.75
N VAL A 71 -3.72 -11.10 19.60
CA VAL A 71 -4.20 -10.36 18.44
C VAL A 71 -4.96 -9.15 18.96
N HIS A 72 -4.23 -8.04 19.04
CA HIS A 72 -4.78 -6.75 19.41
C HIS A 72 -5.12 -5.93 18.16
N GLY A 73 -6.29 -5.31 18.11
CA GLY A 73 -6.69 -4.36 17.06
C GLY A 73 -7.81 -3.42 17.51
N ILE A 74 -8.58 -2.90 16.55
CA ILE A 74 -9.78 -2.09 16.75
C ILE A 74 -11.02 -2.82 16.21
N ILE A 75 -12.18 -2.64 16.85
CA ILE A 75 -13.43 -3.25 16.40
C ILE A 75 -14.02 -2.42 15.24
N THR A 76 -14.10 -3.01 14.05
CA THR A 76 -14.59 -2.33 12.83
C THR A 76 -15.99 -2.75 12.42
N GLU A 77 -16.48 -3.89 12.91
CA GLU A 77 -17.83 -4.37 12.69
C GLU A 77 -18.34 -5.05 13.98
N PHE A 78 -19.60 -4.80 14.32
CA PHE A 78 -20.28 -5.47 15.42
C PHE A 78 -21.72 -5.79 14.99
N VAL A 79 -22.15 -7.02 15.25
CA VAL A 79 -23.46 -7.54 14.84
C VAL A 79 -24.06 -8.31 16.01
N GLN A 80 -25.30 -7.97 16.35
CA GLN A 80 -26.14 -8.82 17.18
C GLN A 80 -26.86 -9.83 16.29
N ALA A 81 -26.61 -11.11 16.55
CA ALA A 81 -27.26 -12.22 15.86
C ALA A 81 -28.47 -12.69 16.69
N ASP A 82 -28.71 -14.01 16.74
CA ASP A 82 -29.87 -14.55 17.44
C ASP A 82 -29.80 -14.31 18.96
N THR A 83 -30.91 -13.78 19.50
CA THR A 83 -31.14 -13.67 20.95
C THR A 83 -31.90 -14.90 21.43
N GLY A 84 -31.22 -15.78 22.15
CA GLY A 84 -31.81 -16.95 22.81
C GLY A 84 -32.38 -16.61 24.20
N PHE A 85 -32.87 -17.64 24.90
CA PHE A 85 -33.52 -17.47 26.21
C PHE A 85 -32.57 -17.03 27.33
N ARG A 86 -31.30 -17.46 27.30
CA ARG A 86 -30.29 -17.13 28.33
C ARG A 86 -29.09 -16.32 27.82
N ARG A 87 -28.83 -16.38 26.52
CA ARG A 87 -27.63 -15.84 25.90
C ARG A 87 -27.96 -15.30 24.52
N THR A 88 -27.29 -14.22 24.16
CA THR A 88 -27.35 -13.62 22.83
C THR A 88 -26.05 -13.91 22.09
N ARG A 89 -26.16 -14.23 20.80
CA ARG A 89 -25.01 -14.41 19.91
C ARG A 89 -24.63 -13.07 19.30
N TYR A 90 -23.33 -12.81 19.23
CA TYR A 90 -22.77 -11.63 18.59
C TYR A 90 -21.66 -12.04 17.64
N ARG A 91 -21.49 -11.29 16.56
CA ARG A 91 -20.33 -11.37 15.68
C ARG A 91 -19.60 -10.05 15.71
N LEU A 92 -18.27 -10.10 15.69
CA LEU A 92 -17.47 -8.89 15.54
C LEU A 92 -16.24 -9.10 14.68
N VAL A 93 -15.73 -7.98 14.15
CA VAL A 93 -14.51 -7.94 13.34
C VAL A 93 -13.50 -7.03 14.03
N VAL A 94 -12.28 -7.54 14.22
CA VAL A 94 -11.13 -6.76 14.69
C VAL A 94 -10.08 -6.65 13.58
N GLU A 95 -9.61 -5.44 13.34
CA GLU A 95 -8.62 -5.10 12.31
C GLU A 95 -7.52 -4.19 12.90
N PRO A 96 -6.35 -4.05 12.24
CA PRO A 96 -5.34 -3.11 12.69
C PRO A 96 -5.82 -1.67 12.60
N SER A 97 -5.22 -0.78 13.38
CA SER A 97 -5.46 0.67 13.29
C SER A 97 -5.24 1.21 11.87
N LEU A 98 -4.36 0.55 11.09
CA LEU A 98 -4.10 0.88 9.68
C LEU A 98 -5.31 0.65 8.77
N ALA A 99 -6.23 -0.25 9.10
CA ALA A 99 -7.43 -0.50 8.29
C ALA A 99 -8.31 0.75 8.11
N ARG A 100 -8.27 1.69 9.06
CA ARG A 100 -8.97 2.99 8.95
C ARG A 100 -8.47 3.85 7.79
N ALA A 101 -7.23 3.63 7.33
CA ALA A 101 -6.69 4.31 6.17
C ALA A 101 -7.45 3.96 4.87
N ALA A 102 -8.25 2.89 4.85
CA ALA A 102 -9.14 2.56 3.74
C ALA A 102 -10.43 3.42 3.72
N LEU A 103 -10.78 4.06 4.84
CA LEU A 103 -12.00 4.87 4.97
C LEU A 103 -11.83 6.31 4.50
N CYS A 104 -10.59 6.73 4.21
CA CYS A 104 -10.22 8.07 3.81
C CYS A 104 -9.48 8.06 2.48
N SER A 105 -9.74 9.05 1.63
CA SER A 105 -9.03 9.29 0.36
C SER A 105 -8.69 10.77 0.21
N ASP A 106 -7.61 11.09 -0.48
CA ASP A 106 -7.17 12.47 -0.68
C ASP A 106 -6.64 12.73 -2.11
N TRP A 107 -6.53 14.01 -2.46
CA TRP A 107 -5.79 14.49 -3.61
C TRP A 107 -4.66 15.38 -3.11
N ARG A 108 -3.43 14.86 -3.15
CA ARG A 108 -2.31 15.45 -2.40
C ARG A 108 -1.01 15.36 -3.17
N ILE A 109 -0.22 16.41 -3.05
CA ILE A 109 1.11 16.50 -3.65
C ILE A 109 2.17 16.34 -2.54
N TYR A 110 3.11 15.43 -2.78
CA TYR A 110 4.36 15.27 -2.04
C TYR A 110 5.53 15.70 -2.92
N GLN A 111 6.43 16.53 -2.40
CA GLN A 111 7.56 17.07 -3.13
C GLN A 111 8.85 16.92 -2.33
N HIS A 112 9.92 16.49 -3.02
CA HIS A 112 11.26 16.34 -2.45
C HIS A 112 11.31 15.46 -1.20
N LEU A 113 10.44 14.44 -1.16
CA LEU A 113 10.40 13.42 -0.11
C LEU A 113 10.71 12.06 -0.71
N SER A 114 11.48 11.27 0.02
CA SER A 114 11.65 9.84 -0.22
C SER A 114 10.37 9.10 0.11
N VAL A 115 10.18 7.91 -0.46
CA VAL A 115 8.99 7.12 -0.13
C VAL A 115 8.90 6.76 1.34
N PRO A 116 9.97 6.36 2.05
CA PRO A 116 9.89 6.13 3.50
C PRO A 116 9.31 7.33 4.27
N GLU A 117 9.70 8.55 3.92
CA GLU A 117 9.16 9.78 4.50
C GLU A 117 7.68 10.00 4.16
N ILE A 118 7.26 9.70 2.92
CA ILE A 118 5.86 9.76 2.50
C ILE A 118 5.02 8.72 3.27
N LEU A 119 5.50 7.47 3.37
CA LEU A 119 4.81 6.41 4.13
C LEU A 119 4.66 6.81 5.59
N ALA A 120 5.71 7.38 6.21
CA ALA A 120 5.67 7.87 7.58
C ALA A 120 4.64 9.00 7.77
N ASP A 121 4.54 9.95 6.83
CA ASP A 121 3.50 10.99 6.87
C ASP A 121 2.09 10.40 6.81
N VAL A 122 1.85 9.46 5.90
CA VAL A 122 0.54 8.79 5.75
C VAL A 122 0.18 8.04 7.04
N ILE A 123 1.08 7.23 7.58
CA ILE A 123 0.88 6.46 8.84
C ILE A 123 0.58 7.41 10.01
N LYS A 124 1.36 8.49 10.15
CA LYS A 124 1.18 9.48 11.20
C LYS A 124 -0.16 10.20 11.10
N ARG A 125 -0.61 10.55 9.89
CA ARG A 125 -1.92 11.19 9.65
C ARG A 125 -3.09 10.31 10.05
N GLN A 126 -2.91 8.98 9.98
CA GLN A 126 -3.88 7.99 10.44
C GLN A 126 -3.86 7.77 11.97
N GLY A 127 -3.07 8.57 12.70
CA GLY A 127 -2.98 8.51 14.16
C GLY A 127 -2.21 7.30 14.69
N ILE A 128 -1.46 6.61 13.83
CA ILE A 128 -0.68 5.43 14.21
C ILE A 128 0.68 5.90 14.73
N THR A 129 0.89 5.75 16.04
CA THR A 129 2.12 6.19 16.72
C THR A 129 3.08 5.06 17.03
N ASP A 130 2.59 3.83 17.24
CA ASP A 130 3.41 2.65 17.46
C ASP A 130 3.71 1.98 16.11
N TYR A 131 4.69 2.53 15.40
CA TYR A 131 5.21 1.96 14.18
C TYR A 131 6.73 1.97 14.17
N GLU A 132 7.30 1.02 13.46
CA GLU A 132 8.73 0.91 13.21
C GLU A 132 8.96 0.84 11.71
N GLN A 133 9.91 1.63 11.20
CA GLN A 133 10.30 1.62 9.80
C GLN A 133 11.81 1.42 9.72
N VAL A 134 12.21 0.32 9.06
CA VAL A 134 13.62 -0.03 8.87
C VAL A 134 13.96 -0.03 7.39
N SER A 135 14.82 0.91 7.01
CA SER A 135 15.40 1.01 5.67
C SER A 135 16.81 0.43 5.69
N THR A 136 17.09 -0.56 4.85
CA THR A 136 18.42 -1.15 4.68
C THR A 136 19.12 -0.65 3.42
N VAL A 137 18.36 -0.05 2.49
CA VAL A 137 18.90 0.61 1.30
C VAL A 137 18.56 2.09 1.27
N GLU A 138 19.31 2.86 0.50
CA GLU A 138 19.01 4.27 0.26
C GLU A 138 17.80 4.41 -0.67
N HIS A 139 16.79 5.18 -0.24
CA HIS A 139 15.64 5.54 -1.06
C HIS A 139 15.71 7.01 -1.45
N LEU A 140 15.86 7.28 -2.74
CA LEU A 140 16.06 8.64 -3.22
C LEU A 140 14.76 9.47 -3.11
N PRO A 141 14.87 10.77 -2.77
CA PRO A 141 13.73 11.67 -2.80
C PRO A 141 13.09 11.77 -4.18
N ARG A 142 11.76 11.70 -4.23
CA ARG A 142 10.98 11.96 -5.44
C ARG A 142 10.78 13.48 -5.58
N GLU A 143 11.06 14.02 -6.76
CA GLU A 143 10.79 15.44 -7.05
C GLU A 143 9.29 15.75 -6.87
N TYR A 144 8.43 14.83 -7.29
CA TYR A 144 6.99 14.99 -7.31
C TYR A 144 6.30 13.63 -7.23
N CYS A 145 5.37 13.48 -6.29
CA CYS A 145 4.55 12.27 -6.10
C CYS A 145 3.14 12.68 -5.67
N VAL A 146 2.12 12.15 -6.32
CA VAL A 146 0.72 12.52 -6.11
C VAL A 146 -0.08 11.32 -5.60
N GLN A 147 -0.84 11.55 -4.53
CA GLN A 147 -2.01 10.75 -4.17
C GLN A 147 -3.18 11.32 -4.97
N ALA A 148 -3.79 10.51 -5.84
CA ALA A 148 -4.73 10.96 -6.86
C ALA A 148 -6.09 10.29 -6.69
N GLY A 149 -6.73 10.53 -5.54
CA GLY A 149 -8.04 10.00 -5.21
C GLY A 149 -8.04 8.55 -4.72
N ASP A 150 -6.88 7.90 -4.64
CA ASP A 150 -6.72 6.64 -3.91
C ASP A 150 -6.95 6.85 -2.41
N THR A 151 -7.52 5.83 -1.76
CA THR A 151 -7.58 5.79 -0.29
C THR A 151 -6.17 5.83 0.28
N ASP A 152 -6.00 6.35 1.50
CA ASP A 152 -4.68 6.42 2.15
C ASP A 152 -4.02 5.04 2.26
N LEU A 153 -4.80 3.97 2.48
CA LEU A 153 -4.29 2.59 2.47
C LEU A 153 -3.77 2.18 1.09
N ALA A 154 -4.58 2.31 0.03
CA ALA A 154 -4.16 1.97 -1.33
C ALA A 154 -2.94 2.78 -1.81
N PHE A 155 -2.83 4.05 -1.41
CA PHE A 155 -1.67 4.89 -1.69
C PHE A 155 -0.41 4.37 -0.97
N LEU A 156 -0.53 4.04 0.31
CA LEU A 156 0.53 3.43 1.11
C LEU A 156 0.99 2.10 0.52
N ASP A 157 0.06 1.19 0.22
CA ASP A 157 0.35 -0.14 -0.33
C ASP A 157 1.04 -0.05 -1.69
N ARG A 158 0.56 0.81 -2.61
CA ARG A 158 1.19 0.94 -3.93
C ARG A 158 2.59 1.53 -3.83
N LEU A 159 2.80 2.54 -2.99
CA LEU A 159 4.11 3.18 -2.84
C LEU A 159 5.09 2.23 -2.16
N ALA A 160 4.64 1.51 -1.14
CA ALA A 160 5.43 0.47 -0.50
C ALA A 160 5.87 -0.59 -1.51
N ALA A 161 4.93 -1.13 -2.30
CA ALA A 161 5.23 -2.13 -3.33
C ALA A 161 6.17 -1.60 -4.44
N GLU A 162 6.06 -0.33 -4.83
CA GLU A 162 6.94 0.30 -5.83
C GLU A 162 8.42 0.36 -5.36
N GLU A 163 8.65 0.65 -4.08
CA GLU A 163 10.00 0.79 -3.50
C GLU A 163 10.49 -0.47 -2.80
N GLY A 164 9.65 -1.51 -2.77
CA GLY A 164 9.98 -2.81 -2.20
C GLY A 164 9.87 -2.86 -0.68
N TYR A 165 9.11 -1.96 -0.09
CA TYR A 165 8.64 -2.09 1.29
C TYR A 165 7.51 -3.12 1.37
N PHE A 166 7.48 -3.77 2.52
CA PHE A 166 6.36 -4.55 3.00
C PHE A 166 6.20 -4.28 4.49
N TYR A 167 5.06 -4.71 5.04
CA TYR A 167 4.79 -4.57 6.46
C TYR A 167 4.17 -5.81 7.07
N ARG A 168 4.31 -5.91 8.39
CA ARG A 168 3.65 -6.89 9.25
C ARG A 168 3.21 -6.24 10.56
N TYR A 169 2.51 -7.00 11.38
CA TYR A 169 2.09 -6.57 12.71
C TYR A 169 2.79 -7.40 13.79
N ALA A 170 3.27 -6.74 14.83
CA ALA A 170 3.71 -7.37 16.07
C ALA A 170 2.68 -7.08 17.16
N HIS A 171 2.14 -8.11 17.79
CA HIS A 171 1.11 -7.96 18.82
C HIS A 171 1.69 -8.17 20.22
N SER A 172 1.14 -7.43 21.17
CA SER A 172 1.35 -7.63 22.61
C SER A 172 0.00 -7.57 23.32
N GLU A 173 0.01 -7.79 24.64
CA GLU A 173 -1.17 -7.59 25.49
C GLU A 173 -1.66 -6.13 25.51
N HIS A 174 -0.82 -5.16 25.16
CA HIS A 174 -1.12 -3.73 25.27
C HIS A 174 -1.38 -3.05 23.92
N GLY A 175 -1.14 -3.72 22.80
CA GLY A 175 -1.21 -3.07 21.50
C GLY A 175 -0.74 -3.94 20.34
N HIS A 176 -0.74 -3.33 19.16
CA HIS A 176 -0.07 -3.87 18.00
C HIS A 176 0.81 -2.78 17.37
N ARG A 177 2.02 -3.17 16.99
CA ARG A 177 2.97 -2.33 16.27
C ARG A 177 2.95 -2.69 14.79
N LEU A 178 2.88 -1.66 13.95
CA LEU A 178 3.08 -1.78 12.52
C LEU A 178 4.60 -1.75 12.21
N ILE A 179 5.15 -2.80 11.62
CA ILE A 179 6.58 -2.90 11.30
C ILE A 179 6.76 -2.91 9.78
N HIS A 180 7.40 -1.87 9.25
CA HIS A 180 7.77 -1.73 7.84
C HIS A 180 9.25 -2.03 7.61
N GLY A 181 9.56 -2.61 6.46
CA GLY A 181 10.90 -2.48 5.92
C GLY A 181 11.06 -3.04 4.52
N ASP A 182 12.29 -2.93 4.02
CA ASP A 182 12.67 -3.22 2.65
C ASP A 182 13.42 -4.56 2.50
N ARG A 183 13.69 -5.29 3.58
CA ARG A 183 14.37 -6.60 3.55
C ARG A 183 13.80 -7.56 4.59
N ILE A 184 13.44 -8.76 4.15
CA ILE A 184 12.55 -9.60 4.97
C ILE A 184 13.23 -10.19 6.20
N TYR A 185 14.56 -10.29 6.18
CA TYR A 185 15.35 -10.78 7.32
C TYR A 185 15.23 -9.88 8.56
N ILE A 186 14.89 -8.59 8.41
CA ILE A 186 14.72 -7.68 9.56
C ILE A 186 13.60 -8.11 10.49
N HIS A 187 12.67 -8.95 10.01
CA HIS A 187 11.51 -9.38 10.78
C HIS A 187 11.81 -10.50 11.77
N GLY A 188 13.03 -11.06 11.75
CA GLY A 188 13.50 -12.05 12.72
C GLY A 188 12.92 -13.44 12.53
N GLU A 189 13.06 -14.24 13.57
CA GLU A 189 12.65 -15.64 13.70
C GLU A 189 11.82 -15.84 14.97
N ILE A 190 11.00 -16.89 15.00
CA ILE A 190 10.20 -17.22 16.18
C ILE A 190 11.10 -17.64 17.36
N GLU A 191 10.63 -17.38 18.58
CA GLU A 191 11.27 -17.90 19.78
C GLU A 191 10.81 -19.34 20.11
N GLY A 192 11.58 -20.05 20.93
CA GLY A 192 11.22 -21.39 21.42
C GLY A 192 11.65 -22.55 20.52
N GLY A 193 12.58 -22.32 19.57
CA GLY A 193 13.17 -23.36 18.74
C GLY A 193 12.35 -23.72 17.49
N PRO A 194 12.77 -24.77 16.76
CA PRO A 194 12.22 -25.09 15.45
C PRO A 194 10.75 -25.53 15.51
N VAL A 195 10.12 -25.55 14.34
CA VAL A 195 8.79 -26.14 14.13
C VAL A 195 8.98 -27.57 13.66
N VAL A 196 8.26 -28.49 14.29
CA VAL A 196 8.33 -29.93 13.95
C VAL A 196 7.28 -30.25 12.89
N TYR A 197 7.66 -31.01 11.88
CA TYR A 197 6.73 -31.66 10.96
C TYR A 197 6.31 -33.02 11.51
N ASN A 198 5.01 -33.20 11.72
CA ASN A 198 4.41 -34.46 12.13
C ASN A 198 3.15 -34.77 11.31
N PRO A 199 3.25 -35.61 10.25
CA PRO A 199 2.13 -35.93 9.37
C PRO A 199 1.14 -36.95 9.95
N MET A 200 1.49 -37.60 11.07
CA MET A 200 0.64 -38.58 11.74
C MET A 200 0.41 -38.11 13.18
N PRO A 201 -0.71 -37.44 13.48
CA PRO A 201 -1.04 -37.04 14.86
C PRO A 201 -1.38 -38.24 15.78
N GLY A 202 -0.93 -39.46 15.46
CA GLY A 202 -1.11 -40.67 16.25
C GLY A 202 0.03 -40.89 17.23
N GLY A 203 -0.24 -40.70 18.52
CA GLY A 203 0.70 -40.93 19.62
C GLY A 203 0.52 -39.92 20.75
N ASP A 204 1.20 -40.14 21.89
CA ASP A 204 1.16 -39.30 23.10
C ASP A 204 1.84 -37.91 22.94
N GLN A 205 2.26 -37.51 21.73
CA GLN A 205 2.94 -36.22 21.52
C GLN A 205 1.93 -35.07 21.41
N ALA A 206 1.82 -34.31 22.49
CA ALA A 206 0.93 -33.15 22.68
C ALA A 206 1.55 -31.80 22.23
N GLU A 207 2.62 -31.83 21.45
CA GLU A 207 3.35 -30.63 21.02
C GLU A 207 2.77 -30.08 19.71
N PRO A 208 2.65 -28.74 19.56
CA PRO A 208 2.21 -28.14 18.31
C PRO A 208 3.15 -28.48 17.14
N ALA A 209 2.59 -28.75 15.96
CA ALA A 209 3.35 -29.19 14.79
C ALA A 209 2.72 -28.72 13.46
N LEU A 210 3.50 -28.87 12.38
CA LEU A 210 2.98 -28.88 11.02
C LEU A 210 2.55 -30.29 10.64
N HIS A 211 1.30 -30.44 10.23
CA HIS A 211 0.71 -31.73 9.89
C HIS A 211 0.69 -32.00 8.38
N ARG A 212 0.64 -30.95 7.58
CA ARG A 212 0.65 -31.05 6.12
C ARG A 212 1.69 -30.12 5.55
N PHE A 213 2.44 -30.61 4.57
CA PHE A 213 3.42 -29.83 3.83
C PHE A 213 3.34 -30.15 2.34
N ALA A 214 2.81 -29.22 1.55
CA ALA A 214 2.68 -29.36 0.10
C ALA A 214 3.49 -28.26 -0.60
N TYR A 215 4.57 -28.64 -1.27
CA TYR A 215 5.43 -27.70 -1.99
C TYR A 215 5.02 -27.55 -3.46
N ALA A 216 5.06 -26.32 -3.97
CA ALA A 216 4.80 -26.02 -5.37
C ALA A 216 5.85 -25.04 -5.93
N GLU A 217 6.28 -25.32 -7.16
CA GLU A 217 7.02 -24.36 -7.98
C GLU A 217 6.18 -23.95 -9.18
N ARG A 218 6.31 -22.68 -9.57
CA ARG A 218 5.53 -22.10 -10.68
C ARG A 218 6.47 -21.38 -11.64
N ILE A 219 6.23 -21.57 -12.93
CA ILE A 219 6.86 -20.74 -13.96
C ILE A 219 6.39 -19.30 -13.77
N ARG A 220 7.34 -18.36 -13.69
CA ARG A 220 7.11 -16.93 -13.50
C ARG A 220 7.99 -16.11 -14.44
N THR A 221 7.74 -14.80 -14.47
CA THR A 221 8.58 -13.85 -15.19
C THR A 221 10.05 -14.10 -14.84
N ALA A 222 10.88 -14.29 -15.86
CA ALA A 222 12.32 -14.53 -15.73
C ALA A 222 13.11 -13.21 -15.83
N VAL A 223 12.59 -12.27 -16.62
CA VAL A 223 13.22 -10.97 -16.88
C VAL A 223 12.18 -9.87 -16.80
N GLN A 224 12.48 -8.80 -16.07
CA GLN A 224 11.69 -7.57 -16.08
C GLN A 224 12.49 -6.52 -16.80
N THR A 225 11.97 -5.97 -17.89
CA THR A 225 12.60 -4.83 -18.58
C THR A 225 11.74 -3.59 -18.43
N GLN A 226 12.35 -2.47 -18.06
CA GLN A 226 11.70 -1.17 -18.01
C GLN A 226 12.53 -0.11 -18.72
N ARG A 227 11.84 0.83 -19.38
CA ARG A 227 12.43 2.04 -19.96
C ARG A 227 11.67 3.27 -19.52
N ASP A 228 12.35 4.40 -19.53
CA ASP A 228 11.73 5.71 -19.34
C ASP A 228 12.41 6.76 -20.22
N TYR A 229 11.84 7.95 -20.26
CA TYR A 229 12.37 9.10 -20.95
C TYR A 229 12.56 10.27 -19.98
N THR A 230 13.73 10.91 -20.07
CA THR A 230 13.96 12.23 -19.46
C THR A 230 14.45 13.21 -20.51
N TYR A 231 13.88 14.41 -20.50
CA TYR A 231 14.28 15.47 -21.41
C TYR A 231 15.67 16.04 -21.10
N THR A 232 16.21 15.79 -19.90
CA THR A 232 17.57 16.19 -19.52
C THR A 232 18.64 15.29 -20.12
N HIS A 233 18.30 14.04 -20.46
CA HIS A 233 19.18 13.06 -21.09
C HIS A 233 18.43 12.28 -22.19
N PRO A 234 17.97 12.94 -23.26
CA PRO A 234 16.97 12.38 -24.18
C PRO A 234 17.46 11.22 -25.05
N ARG A 235 18.78 11.00 -25.14
CA ARG A 235 19.39 9.88 -25.87
C ARG A 235 19.56 8.61 -25.03
N TYR A 236 19.43 8.72 -23.71
CA TYR A 236 19.62 7.60 -22.81
C TYR A 236 18.26 6.91 -22.57
N SER A 237 18.17 5.63 -22.89
CA SER A 237 16.92 4.86 -22.85
C SER A 237 16.37 4.59 -21.45
N GLN A 238 17.17 4.86 -20.40
CA GLN A 238 16.83 4.52 -19.01
C GLN A 238 16.42 3.04 -18.88
N GLU A 239 17.10 2.15 -19.62
CA GLU A 239 16.75 0.74 -19.68
C GLU A 239 17.40 -0.04 -18.54
N HIS A 240 16.58 -0.79 -17.81
CA HIS A 240 17.04 -1.78 -16.85
C HIS A 240 16.34 -3.11 -17.12
N SER A 241 17.08 -4.20 -17.05
CA SER A 241 16.61 -5.55 -17.39
C SER A 241 17.18 -6.60 -16.41
N PRO A 242 16.86 -6.54 -15.10
CA PRO A 242 17.25 -7.59 -14.18
C PRO A 242 16.71 -8.95 -14.60
N VAL A 243 17.55 -9.97 -14.45
CA VAL A 243 17.19 -11.38 -14.64
C VAL A 243 17.05 -12.00 -13.25
N ALA A 244 16.00 -12.79 -13.07
CA ALA A 244 15.74 -13.41 -11.78
C ALA A 244 16.81 -14.45 -11.43
N ALA A 245 17.02 -14.64 -10.12
CA ALA A 245 17.66 -15.84 -9.59
C ALA A 245 16.70 -17.04 -9.67
N ASP A 246 17.22 -18.24 -9.40
CA ASP A 246 16.41 -19.46 -9.23
C ASP A 246 15.60 -19.85 -10.48
N LEU A 247 16.30 -19.94 -11.61
CA LEU A 247 15.71 -20.24 -12.92
C LEU A 247 15.95 -21.69 -13.37
N ASP A 248 16.46 -22.57 -12.50
CA ASP A 248 16.89 -23.92 -12.86
C ASP A 248 15.79 -24.77 -13.53
N HIS A 249 14.52 -24.48 -13.20
CA HIS A 249 13.35 -25.19 -13.69
C HIS A 249 12.51 -24.39 -14.70
N GLN A 250 13.01 -23.27 -15.23
CA GLN A 250 12.28 -22.46 -16.21
C GLN A 250 13.16 -21.82 -17.29
N ASP A 251 12.57 -21.54 -18.45
CA ASP A 251 13.24 -20.80 -19.53
C ASP A 251 13.48 -19.33 -19.12
N ARG A 252 14.65 -18.80 -19.49
CA ARG A 252 15.06 -17.42 -19.20
C ARG A 252 14.40 -16.39 -20.13
N ARG A 253 13.72 -16.82 -21.18
CA ARG A 253 13.10 -15.94 -22.20
C ARG A 253 11.76 -15.32 -21.79
N TYR A 254 11.21 -15.69 -20.64
CA TYR A 254 9.93 -15.14 -20.17
C TYR A 254 10.09 -13.70 -19.65
N GLU A 255 10.30 -12.78 -20.59
CA GLU A 255 10.42 -11.35 -20.34
C GLU A 255 9.05 -10.68 -20.22
N ARG A 256 8.95 -9.74 -19.29
CA ARG A 256 7.93 -8.69 -19.34
C ARG A 256 8.58 -7.33 -19.51
N TYR A 257 8.13 -6.60 -20.53
CA TYR A 257 8.57 -5.25 -20.84
C TYR A 257 7.48 -4.24 -20.44
N ASP A 258 7.81 -3.22 -19.64
CA ASP A 258 6.90 -2.15 -19.22
C ASP A 258 7.46 -0.75 -19.55
N TYR A 259 6.59 0.18 -19.98
CA TYR A 259 6.88 1.61 -20.17
C TYR A 259 5.69 2.45 -19.72
N PRO A 260 5.87 3.58 -19.00
CA PRO A 260 7.16 4.12 -18.52
C PRO A 260 7.67 3.44 -17.24
N GLY A 261 8.98 3.60 -16.98
CA GLY A 261 9.69 3.05 -15.82
C GLY A 261 9.40 3.75 -14.49
N ARG A 262 8.96 5.01 -14.52
CA ARG A 262 8.73 5.94 -13.39
C ARG A 262 9.99 6.39 -12.65
N TYR A 263 11.13 6.35 -13.32
CA TYR A 263 12.40 6.84 -12.80
C TYR A 263 13.14 7.62 -13.89
N LYS A 264 14.04 8.51 -13.47
CA LYS A 264 14.80 9.39 -14.39
C LYS A 264 16.31 9.21 -14.30
N ARG A 265 16.77 8.27 -13.46
CA ARG A 265 18.18 7.94 -13.22
C ARG A 265 18.33 6.47 -12.81
N ASP A 266 19.51 5.92 -13.05
CA ASP A 266 19.87 4.53 -12.76
C ASP A 266 19.73 4.16 -11.28
N GLU A 267 20.10 5.08 -10.39
CA GLU A 267 20.13 4.83 -8.94
C GLU A 267 18.73 4.50 -8.41
N ALA A 268 17.68 5.10 -8.97
CA ALA A 268 16.29 4.75 -8.67
C ALA A 268 15.79 3.61 -9.57
N GLY A 269 16.17 3.59 -10.86
CA GLY A 269 15.60 2.66 -11.82
C GLY A 269 15.99 1.20 -11.63
N LYS A 270 17.25 0.93 -11.25
CA LYS A 270 17.74 -0.43 -11.01
C LYS A 270 16.99 -1.12 -9.85
N PRO A 271 16.91 -0.55 -8.63
CA PRO A 271 16.16 -1.17 -7.55
C PRO A 271 14.65 -1.23 -7.84
N PHE A 272 14.06 -0.20 -8.45
CA PHE A 272 12.64 -0.19 -8.82
C PHE A 272 12.29 -1.37 -9.74
N THR A 273 13.09 -1.57 -10.79
CA THR A 273 12.86 -2.65 -11.77
C THR A 273 13.07 -4.04 -11.15
N LEU A 274 14.06 -4.17 -10.26
CA LEU A 274 14.31 -5.42 -9.53
C LEU A 274 13.16 -5.75 -8.57
N THR A 275 12.70 -4.78 -7.79
CA THR A 275 11.54 -4.93 -6.90
C THR A 275 10.31 -5.43 -7.67
N ARG A 276 10.05 -4.85 -8.85
CA ARG A 276 8.94 -5.27 -9.71
C ARG A 276 9.07 -6.72 -10.18
N LEU A 277 10.28 -7.17 -10.51
CA LEU A 277 10.57 -8.56 -10.86
C LEU A 277 10.31 -9.51 -9.69
N LEU A 278 10.82 -9.16 -8.50
CA LEU A 278 10.67 -9.97 -7.29
C LEU A 278 9.20 -10.09 -6.89
N GLY A 279 8.42 -9.01 -6.98
CA GLY A 279 6.98 -9.04 -6.70
C GLY A 279 6.23 -10.01 -7.62
N ARG A 280 6.53 -9.98 -8.92
CA ARG A 280 5.98 -10.92 -9.93
C ARG A 280 6.41 -12.38 -9.73
N ARG A 281 7.42 -12.62 -8.88
CA ARG A 281 7.96 -13.95 -8.55
C ARG A 281 7.70 -14.34 -7.09
N ARG A 282 6.92 -13.56 -6.35
CA ARG A 282 6.68 -13.75 -4.92
C ARG A 282 6.11 -15.12 -4.56
N ASP A 283 5.46 -15.78 -5.52
CA ASP A 283 4.84 -17.09 -5.40
C ASP A 283 5.48 -18.14 -6.34
N ALA A 284 6.71 -17.92 -6.80
CA ALA A 284 7.43 -18.84 -7.68
C ALA A 284 7.78 -20.17 -6.99
N ARG A 285 8.08 -20.12 -5.68
CA ARG A 285 8.36 -21.29 -4.83
C ARG A 285 7.62 -21.10 -3.51
N VAL A 286 6.59 -21.90 -3.26
CA VAL A 286 5.71 -21.76 -2.08
C VAL A 286 5.42 -23.14 -1.50
N ALA A 287 5.41 -23.23 -0.17
CA ALA A 287 4.83 -24.37 0.53
C ALA A 287 3.47 -24.00 1.12
N PHE A 288 2.46 -24.82 0.83
CA PHE A 288 1.14 -24.79 1.44
C PHE A 288 1.12 -25.75 2.61
N VAL A 289 0.87 -25.24 3.80
CA VAL A 289 0.96 -26.03 5.03
C VAL A 289 -0.30 -25.95 5.87
N GLU A 290 -0.50 -26.97 6.70
CA GLU A 290 -1.53 -27.01 7.75
C GLU A 290 -0.87 -27.41 9.07
N GLY A 291 -1.28 -26.80 10.19
CA GLY A 291 -0.70 -27.05 11.51
C GLY A 291 -1.45 -26.38 12.65
N ASP A 292 -0.92 -26.49 13.86
CA ASP A 292 -1.53 -25.99 15.11
C ASP A 292 -0.55 -25.24 16.04
N ASP A 293 0.66 -24.96 15.57
CA ASP A 293 1.62 -24.08 16.25
C ASP A 293 1.21 -22.59 16.19
N ALA A 294 0.64 -22.09 17.30
CA ALA A 294 0.16 -20.71 17.43
C ALA A 294 1.26 -19.63 17.42
N ARG A 295 2.55 -20.03 17.43
CA ARG A 295 3.69 -19.10 17.34
C ARG A 295 3.88 -18.53 15.95
N LEU A 296 3.39 -19.21 14.90
CA LEU A 296 3.60 -18.78 13.52
C LEU A 296 2.77 -17.54 13.20
N THR A 297 3.42 -16.58 12.54
CA THR A 297 2.82 -15.30 12.14
C THR A 297 3.41 -14.87 10.79
N PRO A 298 2.66 -14.12 9.95
CA PRO A 298 3.22 -13.61 8.72
C PRO A 298 4.46 -12.75 8.94
N GLY A 299 5.49 -13.04 8.16
CA GLY A 299 6.73 -12.27 8.13
C GLY A 299 7.81 -12.71 9.12
N VAL A 300 7.55 -13.62 10.07
CA VAL A 300 8.56 -14.11 11.02
C VAL A 300 9.01 -15.52 10.64
N ALA A 301 10.32 -15.76 10.54
CA ALA A 301 10.84 -17.05 10.07
C ALA A 301 10.87 -18.11 11.17
N PHE A 302 11.01 -19.36 10.75
CA PHE A 302 11.25 -20.49 11.62
C PHE A 302 12.03 -21.57 10.87
N ASP A 303 12.80 -22.38 11.59
CA ASP A 303 13.42 -23.58 11.04
C ASP A 303 12.44 -24.75 11.08
N LEU A 304 12.30 -25.48 9.97
CA LEU A 304 11.54 -26.73 9.91
C LEU A 304 12.44 -27.92 10.25
N THR A 305 11.91 -28.87 11.02
CA THR A 305 12.58 -30.14 11.34
C THR A 305 11.64 -31.33 11.25
N GLY A 306 12.17 -32.54 11.09
CA GLY A 306 11.39 -33.78 11.10
C GLY A 306 10.68 -34.10 9.77
N HIS A 307 10.86 -33.27 8.74
CA HIS A 307 10.33 -33.60 7.41
C HIS A 307 11.13 -34.76 6.79
N PRO A 308 10.48 -35.81 6.21
CA PRO A 308 11.19 -36.95 5.60
C PRO A 308 12.10 -36.58 4.42
N ARG A 309 11.86 -35.41 3.82
CA ARG A 309 12.64 -34.85 2.73
C ARG A 309 13.60 -33.80 3.30
N GLU A 310 14.89 -34.12 3.32
CA GLU A 310 15.90 -33.38 4.10
C GLU A 310 16.13 -31.94 3.62
N ASP A 311 16.04 -31.67 2.32
CA ASP A 311 16.15 -30.33 1.74
C ASP A 311 15.02 -29.38 2.15
N TRP A 312 13.93 -29.88 2.75
CA TRP A 312 12.86 -29.04 3.31
C TRP A 312 13.07 -28.71 4.78
N ASN A 313 13.97 -29.40 5.49
CA ASN A 313 14.36 -29.10 6.87
C ASN A 313 15.31 -27.87 6.90
N GLN A 314 14.75 -26.71 6.57
CA GLN A 314 15.43 -25.41 6.46
C GLN A 314 14.53 -24.29 7.00
N GLY A 315 15.02 -23.05 6.91
CA GLY A 315 14.26 -21.86 7.24
C GLY A 315 13.08 -21.61 6.29
N TRP A 316 11.90 -21.38 6.86
CA TRP A 316 10.68 -20.99 6.15
C TRP A 316 10.09 -19.74 6.79
N ARG A 317 9.29 -19.01 6.02
CA ARG A 317 8.62 -17.80 6.48
C ARG A 317 7.18 -17.75 5.98
N PRO A 318 6.18 -17.65 6.88
CA PRO A 318 4.80 -17.44 6.45
C PRO A 318 4.64 -16.09 5.77
N VAL A 319 3.97 -16.06 4.63
CA VAL A 319 3.61 -14.82 3.91
C VAL A 319 2.11 -14.56 3.96
N ARG A 320 1.31 -15.61 4.14
CA ARG A 320 -0.14 -15.58 4.33
C ARG A 320 -0.56 -16.71 5.25
N MET A 321 -1.47 -16.43 6.17
CA MET A 321 -2.01 -17.40 7.11
C MET A 321 -3.52 -17.19 7.28
N ARG A 322 -4.24 -18.29 7.44
CA ARG A 322 -5.62 -18.30 7.90
C ARG A 322 -5.72 -19.24 9.09
N HIS A 323 -6.05 -18.67 10.24
CA HIS A 323 -6.23 -19.39 11.48
C HIS A 323 -7.72 -19.61 11.75
N HIS A 324 -8.04 -20.72 12.39
CA HIS A 324 -9.39 -21.05 12.78
C HIS A 324 -9.40 -21.79 14.11
N GLY A 325 -10.35 -21.44 14.98
CA GLY A 325 -10.55 -22.16 16.22
C GLY A 325 -11.98 -22.13 16.71
N VAL A 326 -12.36 -23.21 17.38
CA VAL A 326 -13.69 -23.42 17.97
C VAL A 326 -13.53 -23.80 19.44
N GLN A 327 -14.34 -23.19 20.29
CA GLN A 327 -14.41 -23.45 21.72
C GLN A 327 -15.86 -23.73 22.10
N HIS A 328 -16.15 -24.98 22.47
CA HIS A 328 -17.46 -25.36 22.97
C HIS A 328 -17.60 -24.87 24.41
N THR A 329 -18.46 -23.89 24.62
CA THR A 329 -18.87 -23.45 25.97
C THR A 329 -19.82 -24.48 26.58
N SER A 330 -19.74 -24.70 27.89
CA SER A 330 -20.37 -25.73 28.74
C SER A 330 -21.90 -25.90 28.70
N GLN A 331 -22.63 -25.41 27.70
CA GLN A 331 -24.07 -25.68 27.50
C GLN A 331 -24.40 -26.57 26.29
N GLU A 332 -23.41 -26.98 25.49
CA GLU A 332 -23.58 -28.09 24.53
C GLU A 332 -23.31 -29.46 25.17
N GLU A 333 -22.83 -29.51 26.42
CA GLU A 333 -22.58 -30.75 27.17
C GLU A 333 -23.87 -31.50 27.58
N ASP A 334 -25.04 -30.85 27.58
CA ASP A 334 -26.34 -31.47 27.88
C ASP A 334 -26.96 -32.19 26.68
N ALA A 335 -26.36 -32.11 25.49
CA ALA A 335 -26.71 -32.95 24.35
C ALA A 335 -25.84 -34.21 24.39
N ALA A 336 -26.47 -35.37 24.61
CA ALA A 336 -25.81 -36.67 24.68
C ALA A 336 -24.92 -36.93 23.44
N GLY A 337 -23.62 -36.64 23.55
CA GLY A 337 -22.61 -36.96 22.53
C GLY A 337 -21.39 -36.05 22.36
N SER A 338 -21.18 -34.95 23.11
CA SER A 338 -20.08 -34.02 22.81
C SER A 338 -18.73 -34.37 23.49
N GLU A 339 -17.94 -35.24 22.87
CA GLU A 339 -16.47 -35.25 23.07
C GLU A 339 -15.79 -34.17 22.20
N GLN A 340 -16.07 -32.88 22.41
CA GLN A 340 -15.44 -31.81 21.62
C GLN A 340 -14.80 -30.75 22.51
N GLY A 341 -13.52 -30.96 22.86
CA GLY A 341 -12.67 -29.91 23.46
C GLY A 341 -12.30 -28.80 22.47
N THR A 342 -11.68 -27.73 22.97
CA THR A 342 -11.20 -26.58 22.18
C THR A 342 -10.28 -27.01 21.03
N ARG A 343 -10.46 -26.47 19.82
CA ARG A 343 -9.63 -26.81 18.66
C ARG A 343 -9.07 -25.56 18.01
N TYR A 344 -7.83 -25.65 17.58
CA TYR A 344 -7.13 -24.61 16.82
C TYR A 344 -6.35 -25.27 15.68
N HIS A 345 -6.39 -24.66 14.51
CA HIS A 345 -5.52 -24.99 13.39
C HIS A 345 -5.33 -23.77 12.49
N TYR A 346 -4.38 -23.85 11.58
CA TYR A 346 -4.21 -22.87 10.50
C TYR A 346 -3.88 -23.55 9.18
N THR A 347 -4.10 -22.80 8.12
CA THR A 347 -3.48 -23.02 6.80
C THR A 347 -2.55 -21.86 6.50
N ALA A 348 -1.40 -22.11 5.89
CA ALA A 348 -0.44 -21.05 5.58
C ALA A 348 0.26 -21.25 4.23
N GLU A 349 0.67 -20.13 3.63
CA GLU A 349 1.62 -20.06 2.52
C GLU A 349 2.98 -19.67 3.08
N LEU A 350 3.99 -20.49 2.84
CA LEU A 350 5.37 -20.27 3.26
C LEU A 350 6.27 -20.05 2.05
N VAL A 351 7.25 -19.17 2.21
CA VAL A 351 8.39 -19.04 1.30
C VAL A 351 9.68 -19.41 2.03
N PRO A 352 10.75 -19.85 1.33
CA PRO A 352 12.05 -20.02 1.98
C PRO A 352 12.50 -18.70 2.63
N ASP A 353 13.03 -18.76 3.84
CA ASP A 353 13.36 -17.60 4.67
C ASP A 353 14.35 -16.60 4.03
N LYS A 354 15.25 -17.12 3.19
CA LYS A 354 16.31 -16.37 2.49
C LYS A 354 15.86 -15.73 1.17
N VAL A 355 14.64 -16.01 0.70
CA VAL A 355 14.12 -15.39 -0.52
C VAL A 355 13.78 -13.93 -0.26
N ASP A 356 14.26 -13.04 -1.12
CA ASP A 356 13.91 -11.62 -1.10
C ASP A 356 12.49 -11.41 -1.65
N TRP A 357 11.50 -11.65 -0.80
CA TRP A 357 10.09 -11.52 -1.14
C TRP A 357 9.68 -10.05 -1.23
N LYS A 358 8.87 -9.72 -2.24
CA LYS A 358 8.26 -8.39 -2.43
C LYS A 358 6.76 -8.51 -2.68
N PRO A 359 5.94 -7.52 -2.28
CA PRO A 359 4.55 -7.46 -2.68
C PRO A 359 4.39 -7.43 -4.20
N GLU A 360 3.25 -7.90 -4.71
CA GLU A 360 2.93 -7.75 -6.13
C GLU A 360 2.81 -6.25 -6.44
N PRO A 361 3.37 -5.76 -7.56
CA PRO A 361 3.24 -4.36 -7.95
C PRO A 361 1.78 -3.95 -8.14
N ALA A 362 1.30 -3.02 -7.32
CA ALA A 362 -0.06 -2.49 -7.42
C ALA A 362 -0.25 -1.55 -8.63
N PRO A 363 -1.46 -1.48 -9.21
CA PRO A 363 -1.77 -0.49 -10.23
C PRO A 363 -1.70 0.92 -9.61
N LYS A 364 -1.26 1.89 -10.42
CA LYS A 364 -1.27 3.31 -10.04
C LYS A 364 -2.49 3.99 -10.64
N PRO A 365 -3.16 4.91 -9.91
CA PRO A 365 -4.22 5.74 -10.48
C PRO A 365 -3.79 6.45 -11.77
N ARG A 366 -4.73 6.60 -12.69
CA ARG A 366 -4.52 7.30 -13.96
C ARG A 366 -5.52 8.43 -14.09
N LEU A 367 -5.08 9.56 -14.64
CA LEU A 367 -5.92 10.69 -14.99
C LEU A 367 -6.34 10.57 -16.44
N ASP A 368 -7.65 10.48 -16.67
CA ASP A 368 -8.23 10.23 -18.00
C ASP A 368 -8.08 11.42 -18.95
N GLY A 369 -8.05 12.63 -18.41
CA GLY A 369 -8.07 13.85 -19.20
C GLY A 369 -7.21 14.97 -18.63
N PRO A 370 -7.04 16.05 -19.41
CA PRO A 370 -6.36 17.24 -18.93
C PRO A 370 -7.16 17.94 -17.83
N GLN A 371 -6.45 18.68 -16.99
CA GLN A 371 -7.01 19.47 -15.91
C GLN A 371 -6.62 20.93 -16.04
N MET A 372 -7.45 21.84 -15.52
CA MET A 372 -7.10 23.26 -15.44
C MET A 372 -6.20 23.49 -14.23
N ALA A 373 -5.21 24.36 -14.36
CA ALA A 373 -4.38 24.83 -13.26
C ALA A 373 -4.06 26.32 -13.43
N THR A 374 -3.73 26.98 -12.32
CA THR A 374 -3.30 28.39 -12.33
C THR A 374 -1.79 28.45 -12.21
N VAL A 375 -1.11 29.22 -13.05
CA VAL A 375 0.34 29.44 -12.96
C VAL A 375 0.67 30.24 -11.70
N VAL A 376 1.66 29.79 -10.93
CA VAL A 376 2.05 30.39 -9.65
C VAL A 376 3.56 30.59 -9.55
N GLY A 377 3.99 31.38 -8.58
CA GLY A 377 5.39 31.70 -8.32
C GLY A 377 5.54 32.66 -7.13
N PRO A 378 6.76 33.17 -6.90
CA PRO A 378 7.05 34.01 -5.75
C PRO A 378 6.23 35.31 -5.70
N PRO A 379 6.01 35.87 -4.50
CA PRO A 379 5.33 37.15 -4.37
C PRO A 379 6.09 38.26 -5.11
N ASN A 380 5.34 39.20 -5.70
CA ASN A 380 5.84 40.35 -6.46
C ASN A 380 6.53 40.02 -7.80
N GLU A 381 6.46 38.77 -8.26
CA GLU A 381 6.86 38.39 -9.61
C GLU A 381 5.67 38.28 -10.56
N GLU A 382 5.93 38.57 -11.85
CA GLU A 382 4.93 38.38 -12.92
C GLU A 382 5.23 37.12 -13.75
N ILE A 383 6.49 36.71 -13.80
CA ILE A 383 6.97 35.56 -14.58
C ILE A 383 7.91 34.77 -13.69
N TYR A 384 7.67 33.46 -13.57
CA TYR A 384 8.54 32.55 -12.85
C TYR A 384 8.76 31.29 -13.68
N CYS A 385 9.93 31.20 -14.31
CA CYS A 385 10.33 30.05 -15.11
C CYS A 385 11.79 29.69 -14.90
N ASP A 386 12.14 28.44 -15.19
CA ASP A 386 13.51 27.96 -15.15
C ASP A 386 14.22 28.03 -16.53
N ALA A 387 15.44 27.50 -16.59
CA ALA A 387 16.25 27.46 -17.83
C ALA A 387 15.61 26.71 -19.00
N TRP A 388 14.56 25.91 -18.75
CA TRP A 388 13.83 25.15 -19.76
C TRP A 388 12.48 25.79 -20.13
N GLY A 389 12.17 26.97 -19.58
CA GLY A 389 10.87 27.62 -19.75
C GLY A 389 9.73 26.87 -19.06
N ARG A 390 10.03 26.05 -18.04
CA ARG A 390 9.03 25.39 -17.21
C ARG A 390 8.39 26.40 -16.26
N VAL A 391 7.17 26.14 -15.84
CA VAL A 391 6.45 26.95 -14.85
C VAL A 391 5.97 26.09 -13.69
N LYS A 392 5.55 26.70 -12.60
CA LYS A 392 4.84 26.04 -11.51
C LYS A 392 3.36 26.38 -11.55
N VAL A 393 2.51 25.48 -11.05
CA VAL A 393 1.06 25.65 -11.07
C VAL A 393 0.44 25.26 -9.73
N GLN A 394 -0.73 25.81 -9.45
CA GLN A 394 -1.65 25.34 -8.42
C GLN A 394 -2.82 24.63 -9.11
N PHE A 395 -3.09 23.38 -8.73
CA PHE A 395 -4.31 22.69 -9.13
C PHE A 395 -5.49 23.09 -8.23
N PRO A 396 -6.72 23.21 -8.77
CA PRO A 396 -7.90 23.57 -7.97
C PRO A 396 -8.22 22.59 -6.83
N TRP A 397 -7.84 21.32 -6.98
CA TRP A 397 -8.04 20.28 -5.99
C TRP A 397 -6.96 20.24 -4.91
N ASP A 398 -5.81 20.91 -5.12
CA ASP A 398 -4.75 20.95 -4.12
C ASP A 398 -5.13 21.95 -3.02
N ARG A 399 -5.52 21.40 -1.88
CA ARG A 399 -5.98 22.15 -0.69
C ARG A 399 -4.83 22.65 0.19
N LEU A 400 -3.62 22.15 -0.02
CA LEU A 400 -2.45 22.46 0.82
C LEU A 400 -1.50 23.45 0.19
N GLY A 401 -1.50 23.53 -1.14
CA GLY A 401 -0.76 24.56 -1.85
C GLY A 401 -1.19 25.96 -1.45
N ARG A 402 -0.23 26.88 -1.45
CA ARG A 402 -0.40 28.26 -0.96
C ARG A 402 -0.47 29.27 -2.10
N ASN A 403 -0.67 28.79 -3.34
CA ASN A 403 -0.58 29.58 -4.57
C ASN A 403 0.78 30.28 -4.72
N ASP A 404 1.88 29.59 -4.42
CA ASP A 404 3.24 30.12 -4.38
C ASP A 404 4.22 29.23 -5.17
N GLU A 405 5.52 29.53 -5.11
CA GLU A 405 6.58 28.76 -5.77
C GLU A 405 6.76 27.34 -5.19
N HIS A 406 6.03 26.96 -4.15
CA HIS A 406 6.09 25.62 -3.55
C HIS A 406 4.89 24.76 -3.89
N SER A 407 3.89 25.26 -4.62
CA SER A 407 2.67 24.53 -4.98
C SER A 407 2.90 23.27 -5.84
N SER A 408 3.88 23.27 -6.74
CA SER A 408 4.16 22.13 -7.62
C SER A 408 5.63 22.01 -7.98
N CYS A 409 5.96 20.88 -8.64
CA CYS A 409 7.21 20.73 -9.37
C CYS A 409 7.26 21.66 -10.59
N TRP A 410 8.40 21.68 -11.26
CA TRP A 410 8.57 22.40 -12.52
C TRP A 410 7.93 21.65 -13.69
N ILE A 411 6.93 22.25 -14.32
CA ILE A 411 6.12 21.65 -15.37
C ILE A 411 6.52 22.21 -16.74
N ARG A 412 6.85 21.33 -17.69
CA ARG A 412 7.16 21.72 -19.07
C ARG A 412 5.94 22.31 -19.76
N VAL A 413 6.19 23.29 -20.63
CA VAL A 413 5.15 24.00 -21.37
C VAL A 413 5.31 23.72 -22.86
N SER A 414 4.28 23.14 -23.47
CA SER A 414 4.18 22.97 -24.91
C SER A 414 4.28 24.33 -25.61
N GLN A 415 5.07 24.37 -26.68
CA GLN A 415 5.24 25.56 -27.51
C GLN A 415 4.70 25.27 -28.91
N ASN A 416 4.20 26.30 -29.58
CA ASN A 416 3.73 26.19 -30.97
C ASN A 416 4.82 25.70 -31.93
N TRP A 417 6.09 26.02 -31.66
CA TRP A 417 7.23 25.59 -32.46
C TRP A 417 8.50 25.55 -31.60
N ALA A 418 9.17 24.40 -31.51
CA ALA A 418 10.38 24.24 -30.69
C ALA A 418 11.47 23.49 -31.45
N GLY A 419 12.61 24.16 -31.67
CA GLY A 419 13.82 23.61 -32.27
C GLY A 419 15.06 23.94 -31.46
N ALA A 420 16.22 23.45 -31.90
CA ALA A 420 17.49 23.66 -31.22
C ALA A 420 17.95 25.12 -31.31
N LEU A 421 17.64 25.93 -30.29
CA LEU A 421 17.89 27.39 -30.23
C LEU A 421 17.08 28.23 -31.23
N TRP A 422 15.95 27.72 -31.70
CA TRP A 422 15.03 28.46 -32.59
C TRP A 422 13.58 28.02 -32.35
N GLY A 423 12.61 28.85 -32.71
CA GLY A 423 11.18 28.57 -32.56
C GLY A 423 10.40 29.69 -31.89
N HIS A 424 9.25 29.35 -31.32
CA HIS A 424 8.35 30.25 -30.60
C HIS A 424 8.43 29.97 -29.10
N MET A 425 8.59 31.01 -28.29
CA MET A 425 8.59 30.91 -26.83
C MET A 425 7.61 31.90 -26.22
N ALA A 426 6.51 31.39 -25.69
CA ALA A 426 5.61 32.14 -24.83
C ALA A 426 5.59 31.47 -23.46
N ILE A 427 6.08 32.15 -22.44
CA ILE A 427 6.07 31.63 -21.04
C ILE A 427 4.73 31.99 -20.38
N PRO A 428 4.03 31.04 -19.74
CA PRO A 428 2.86 31.36 -18.91
C PRO A 428 3.24 32.29 -17.75
N ARG A 429 2.47 33.37 -17.58
CA ARG A 429 2.67 34.33 -16.48
C ARG A 429 1.86 33.89 -15.26
N ILE A 430 2.32 34.30 -14.08
CA ILE A 430 1.62 34.04 -12.80
C ILE A 430 0.19 34.58 -12.89
N GLY A 431 -0.77 33.78 -12.43
CA GLY A 431 -2.21 34.07 -12.50
C GLY A 431 -2.90 33.67 -13.80
N GLN A 432 -2.17 33.21 -14.83
CA GLN A 432 -2.77 32.67 -16.05
C GLN A 432 -3.29 31.25 -15.85
N GLU A 433 -4.38 30.91 -16.53
CA GLU A 433 -4.93 29.55 -16.54
C GLU A 433 -4.30 28.74 -17.67
N VAL A 434 -3.92 27.51 -17.33
CA VAL A 434 -3.28 26.56 -18.24
C VAL A 434 -3.99 25.22 -18.23
N ILE A 435 -3.90 24.52 -19.35
CA ILE A 435 -4.39 23.15 -19.52
C ILE A 435 -3.22 22.21 -19.27
N VAL A 436 -3.30 21.38 -18.22
CA VAL A 436 -2.28 20.41 -17.83
C VAL A 436 -2.72 19.01 -18.21
N GLN A 437 -1.95 18.37 -19.10
CA GLN A 437 -2.07 16.95 -19.44
C GLN A 437 -1.08 16.15 -18.59
N PHE A 438 -1.39 14.87 -18.36
CA PHE A 438 -0.52 13.95 -17.64
C PHE A 438 0.02 12.89 -18.59
N ALA A 439 1.35 12.76 -18.70
CA ALA A 439 1.96 11.82 -19.64
C ALA A 439 1.60 10.37 -19.25
N ASN A 440 1.06 9.59 -20.20
CA ASN A 440 0.50 8.26 -19.94
C ASN A 440 -0.61 8.25 -18.87
N GLY A 441 -1.26 9.39 -18.61
CA GLY A 441 -2.21 9.54 -17.52
C GLY A 441 -1.58 9.49 -16.12
N ASP A 442 -0.25 9.53 -16.00
CA ASP A 442 0.44 9.43 -14.71
C ASP A 442 0.36 10.78 -13.96
N PRO A 443 -0.28 10.84 -12.77
CA PRO A 443 -0.39 12.05 -11.96
C PRO A 443 0.95 12.75 -11.65
N ASP A 444 2.05 11.99 -11.65
CA ASP A 444 3.40 12.48 -11.32
C ASP A 444 4.12 13.06 -12.55
N GLN A 445 3.50 13.04 -13.73
CA GLN A 445 4.10 13.49 -15.00
C GLN A 445 3.27 14.60 -15.68
N PRO A 446 3.05 15.75 -15.03
CA PRO A 446 2.29 16.85 -15.63
C PRO A 446 3.05 17.53 -16.78
N LEU A 447 2.29 18.04 -17.75
CA LEU A 447 2.75 18.81 -18.90
C LEU A 447 1.69 19.87 -19.26
N VAL A 448 2.08 21.14 -19.34
CA VAL A 448 1.16 22.17 -19.86
C VAL A 448 1.06 22.03 -21.38
N ILE A 449 -0.14 21.83 -21.89
CA ILE A 449 -0.40 21.64 -23.33
C ILE A 449 -1.17 22.80 -23.99
N GLY A 450 -1.75 23.69 -23.19
CA GLY A 450 -2.57 24.77 -23.71
C GLY A 450 -2.88 25.84 -22.67
N ARG A 451 -3.67 26.83 -23.08
CA ARG A 451 -4.07 27.99 -22.29
C ARG A 451 -5.51 28.37 -22.60
N THR A 452 -6.17 28.94 -21.62
CA THR A 452 -7.54 29.42 -21.72
C THR A 452 -7.66 30.82 -21.14
N PHE A 453 -8.55 31.62 -21.71
CA PHE A 453 -9.04 32.83 -21.07
C PHE A 453 -10.08 32.42 -20.03
N ARG A 454 -10.15 33.18 -18.92
CA ARG A 454 -11.14 32.98 -17.85
C ARG A 454 -11.77 34.31 -17.48
N ALA A 455 -12.80 34.31 -16.64
CA ALA A 455 -13.52 35.53 -16.27
C ALA A 455 -12.61 36.67 -15.75
N THR A 456 -11.48 36.35 -15.11
CA THR A 456 -10.51 37.33 -14.61
C THR A 456 -9.39 37.66 -15.60
N ASN A 457 -9.23 36.86 -16.66
CA ASN A 457 -8.24 37.03 -17.72
C ASN A 457 -8.99 36.99 -19.05
N LEU A 458 -9.57 38.11 -19.44
CA LEU A 458 -10.40 38.22 -20.64
C LEU A 458 -9.55 38.14 -21.93
N PRO A 459 -10.16 37.75 -23.07
CA PRO A 459 -9.53 37.89 -24.37
C PRO A 459 -9.06 39.34 -24.64
N PRO A 460 -8.04 39.56 -25.51
CA PRO A 460 -7.47 40.88 -25.76
C PRO A 460 -8.46 41.93 -26.29
N TYR A 461 -9.54 41.47 -26.92
CA TYR A 461 -10.63 42.27 -27.44
C TYR A 461 -11.97 41.71 -26.97
N GLU A 462 -12.95 42.58 -26.84
CA GLU A 462 -14.31 42.22 -26.45
C GLU A 462 -14.95 41.29 -27.49
N LEU A 463 -15.36 40.10 -27.06
CA LEU A 463 -16.08 39.12 -27.86
C LEU A 463 -17.55 39.05 -27.38
N PRO A 464 -18.52 38.85 -28.30
CA PRO A 464 -18.35 38.53 -29.72
C PRO A 464 -18.16 39.75 -30.66
N ARG A 465 -18.09 40.99 -30.13
CA ARG A 465 -18.03 42.23 -30.94
C ARG A 465 -16.88 42.25 -31.97
N HIS A 466 -15.71 41.76 -31.60
CA HIS A 466 -14.51 41.75 -32.44
C HIS A 466 -14.12 40.34 -32.93
N ASN A 467 -15.11 39.50 -33.26
CA ASN A 467 -14.89 38.09 -33.65
C ASN A 467 -14.15 37.89 -34.99
N ILE A 468 -13.98 38.96 -35.78
CA ILE A 468 -13.24 38.98 -37.06
C ILE A 468 -11.74 39.33 -36.91
N LEU A 469 -11.28 39.63 -35.69
CA LEU A 469 -9.88 39.97 -35.42
C LEU A 469 -9.07 38.73 -35.02
N ASN A 470 -7.89 38.57 -35.61
CA ASN A 470 -6.86 37.63 -35.16
C ASN A 470 -5.65 38.39 -34.62
N THR A 471 -5.23 38.09 -33.39
CA THR A 471 -4.27 38.93 -32.66
C THR A 471 -3.22 38.14 -31.89
N ILE A 472 -1.98 38.61 -31.96
CA ILE A 472 -0.90 38.28 -31.03
C ILE A 472 -0.57 39.55 -30.25
N LYS A 473 -1.02 39.64 -29.01
CA LYS A 473 -0.82 40.79 -28.14
C LYS A 473 -0.01 40.40 -26.91
N SER A 474 1.09 41.11 -26.69
CA SER A 474 1.95 40.95 -25.52
C SER A 474 1.58 41.94 -24.41
N LYS A 475 2.27 41.86 -23.27
CA LYS A 475 2.19 42.83 -22.18
C LYS A 475 3.61 43.17 -21.73
N GLU A 476 3.88 44.44 -21.48
CA GLU A 476 5.10 44.92 -20.84
C GLU A 476 5.33 44.21 -19.50
N HIS A 477 6.58 43.90 -19.18
CA HIS A 477 6.92 43.29 -17.91
C HIS A 477 6.83 44.33 -16.79
N LYS A 478 6.05 44.04 -15.73
CA LYS A 478 5.79 44.94 -14.59
C LYS A 478 5.28 46.34 -15.02
N GLY A 479 4.62 46.41 -16.18
CA GLY A 479 4.10 47.64 -16.77
C GLY A 479 2.76 47.43 -17.50
N ASN A 480 2.34 48.45 -18.24
CA ASN A 480 1.00 48.52 -18.86
C ASN A 480 1.04 48.64 -20.40
N ARG A 481 2.21 48.73 -21.03
CA ARG A 481 2.34 48.79 -22.49
C ARG A 481 2.20 47.40 -23.12
N ALA A 482 2.11 47.35 -24.45
CA ALA A 482 2.01 46.12 -25.22
C ALA A 482 2.66 46.28 -26.60
N ASN A 483 3.23 45.21 -27.13
CA ASN A 483 3.47 45.02 -28.58
C ASN A 483 2.36 44.14 -29.15
N GLU A 484 1.91 44.44 -30.37
CA GLU A 484 0.78 43.75 -30.98
C GLU A 484 0.96 43.53 -32.49
N LEU A 485 0.67 42.31 -32.94
CA LEU A 485 0.36 41.98 -34.33
C LEU A 485 -1.13 41.69 -34.42
N ARG A 486 -1.83 42.35 -35.34
CA ARG A 486 -3.27 42.20 -35.54
C ARG A 486 -3.58 42.07 -37.02
N LEU A 487 -4.41 41.10 -37.35
CA LEU A 487 -4.98 40.86 -38.67
C LEU A 487 -6.49 41.10 -38.56
N ASP A 488 -7.04 41.88 -39.49
CA ASP A 488 -8.45 42.29 -39.52
C ASP A 488 -9.06 41.82 -40.83
N ASP A 489 -9.97 40.85 -40.73
CA ASP A 489 -10.63 40.23 -41.89
C ASP A 489 -11.95 40.94 -42.27
N THR A 490 -12.17 42.18 -41.82
CA THR A 490 -13.30 43.00 -42.26
C THR A 490 -13.25 43.20 -43.77
N SER A 491 -14.38 42.97 -44.47
CA SER A 491 -14.49 43.28 -45.90
C SER A 491 -14.35 44.79 -46.13
N ALA A 492 -13.49 45.16 -47.08
CA ALA A 492 -13.21 46.55 -47.44
C ALA A 492 -14.39 47.28 -48.08
#